data_AF-A0A6G1IFS9-F1
#
_entry.id   AF-A0A6G1IFS9-F1
#
_cell.length_a   1.000
_cell.length_b   1.000
_cell.length_c   1.000
_cell.angle_alpha   90.00
_cell.angle_beta   90.00
_cell.angle_gamma   90.00
#
_symmetry.space_group_name_H-M   'P 1'
#
loop_
_entity.id
_entity.type
_entity.pdbx_description
1 polymer ?
#
loop_
_entity_poly.entity_id
_entity_poly.type
_entity_poly.pdbx_seq_one_letter_code
_entity_poly.pdbx_strand_id
1 'polypeptide(L)'
;MRCNLRNVQLNHSLKFHALSYVWGTEPPTHSITVNEKVDIKSNLYSALRRIQSQFTDLELWCDALCMNQDDSEEKNREVLRMGDIYRSAERVVIWLGKEEQKSDLAMSNIRKWGGFYHSLRKQPSALLQPRFGSLFDPAAWNAMRYLFERLWWFRIWI
;
A
#
# COMPACT_ATOMS: atom_id res chain seq x y z
N MET A 1 -0.22 15.72 -12.19
CA MET A 1 -0.66 14.32 -12.38
C MET A 1 -2.08 14.37 -12.91
N ARG A 2 -2.40 13.62 -13.96
CA ARG A 2 -3.73 13.63 -14.60
C ARG A 2 -4.21 12.19 -14.75
N CYS A 3 -5.45 11.93 -14.37
CA CYS A 3 -6.17 10.68 -14.56
C CYS A 3 -7.66 10.98 -14.82
N ASN A 4 -8.42 9.95 -15.18
CA ASN A 4 -9.85 10.05 -15.39
C ASN A 4 -10.57 9.13 -14.41
N LEU A 5 -11.71 9.59 -13.88
CA LEU A 5 -12.59 8.76 -13.05
C LEU A 5 -13.70 8.18 -13.93
N ARG A 6 -13.96 6.88 -13.77
CA ARG A 6 -15.05 6.17 -14.45
C ARG A 6 -15.83 5.32 -13.45
N ASN A 7 -17.15 5.33 -13.60
CA ASN A 7 -18.02 4.44 -12.82
C ASN A 7 -18.05 3.07 -13.48
N VAL A 8 -17.83 2.03 -12.68
CA VAL A 8 -17.84 0.63 -13.13
C VAL A 8 -18.58 -0.23 -12.13
N GLN A 9 -19.20 -1.31 -12.62
CA GLN A 9 -19.78 -2.32 -11.75
C GLN A 9 -18.69 -3.25 -11.24
N LEU A 10 -18.69 -3.53 -9.94
CA LEU A 10 -17.80 -4.51 -9.34
C LEU A 10 -18.26 -5.91 -9.76
N ASN A 11 -17.55 -6.52 -10.71
CA ASN A 11 -17.82 -7.86 -11.19
C ASN A 11 -16.50 -8.60 -11.50
N HIS A 12 -16.59 -9.90 -11.77
CA HIS A 12 -15.43 -10.77 -11.99
C HIS A 12 -14.60 -10.43 -13.23
N SER A 13 -15.12 -9.64 -14.17
CA SER A 13 -14.38 -9.23 -15.38
C SER A 13 -13.57 -7.94 -15.17
N LEU A 14 -13.87 -7.17 -14.11
CA LEU A 14 -13.18 -5.93 -13.81
C LEU A 14 -11.78 -6.21 -13.28
N LYS A 15 -10.76 -5.71 -13.98
CA LYS A 15 -9.37 -5.75 -13.53
C LYS A 15 -8.96 -4.37 -13.05
N PHE A 16 -8.62 -4.28 -11.78
CA PHE A 16 -8.16 -3.05 -11.15
C PHE A 16 -7.26 -3.38 -9.96
N HIS A 17 -6.44 -2.41 -9.57
CA HIS A 17 -5.63 -2.47 -8.36
C HIS A 17 -6.31 -1.64 -7.27
N ALA A 18 -6.23 -2.06 -6.02
CA ALA A 18 -6.71 -1.26 -4.88
C ALA A 18 -5.53 -0.68 -4.12
N LEU A 19 -5.57 0.62 -3.81
CA LEU A 19 -4.59 1.26 -2.95
C LEU A 19 -5.00 1.13 -1.48
N SER A 20 -4.08 0.69 -0.63
CA SER A 20 -4.22 0.73 0.82
C SER A 20 -3.16 1.65 1.42
N TYR A 21 -3.59 2.78 1.97
CA TYR A 21 -2.71 3.83 2.48
C TYR A 21 -3.35 4.58 3.66
N VAL A 22 -2.53 5.15 4.55
CA VAL A 22 -3.03 5.98 5.65
C VAL A 22 -3.53 7.32 5.08
N TRP A 23 -4.74 7.76 5.44
CA TRP A 23 -5.25 9.05 4.96
C TRP A 23 -4.42 10.23 5.43
N GLY A 24 -3.95 10.18 6.69
CA GLY A 24 -3.30 11.28 7.38
C GLY A 24 -4.32 12.29 7.90
N THR A 25 -3.92 13.06 8.92
CA THR A 25 -4.74 14.10 9.56
C THR A 25 -4.50 15.49 8.97
N GLU A 26 -3.41 15.66 8.22
CA GLU A 26 -3.02 16.93 7.63
C GLU A 26 -4.01 17.42 6.56
N PRO A 27 -4.15 18.74 6.38
CA PRO A 27 -4.96 19.30 5.31
C PRO A 27 -4.41 18.94 3.91
N PRO A 28 -5.25 18.96 2.86
CA PRO A 28 -4.79 18.85 1.48
C PRO A 28 -3.75 19.95 1.16
N THR A 29 -2.69 19.57 0.45
CA THR A 29 -1.58 20.49 0.09
C THR A 29 -1.16 20.36 -1.37
N HIS A 30 -1.79 19.46 -2.11
CA HIS A 30 -1.45 19.16 -3.49
C HIS A 30 -2.74 19.11 -4.32
N SER A 31 -2.68 19.59 -5.56
CA SER A 31 -3.79 19.45 -6.50
C SER A 31 -3.43 18.49 -7.63
N ILE A 32 -4.37 17.63 -8.00
CA ILE A 32 -4.28 16.74 -9.16
C ILE A 32 -5.48 16.97 -10.08
N THR A 33 -5.44 16.43 -11.30
CA THR A 33 -6.57 16.47 -12.22
C THR A 33 -7.18 15.08 -12.34
N VAL A 34 -8.40 14.91 -11.84
CA VAL A 34 -9.23 13.71 -11.95
C VAL A 34 -10.54 14.10 -12.61
N ASN A 35 -10.60 14.08 -13.95
CA ASN A 35 -11.61 14.81 -14.76
C ASN A 35 -11.56 16.34 -14.54
N GLU A 36 -11.63 16.80 -13.29
CA GLU A 36 -11.51 18.17 -12.81
C GLU A 36 -10.39 18.31 -11.75
N LYS A 37 -10.16 19.53 -11.24
CA LYS A 37 -9.10 19.78 -10.25
C LYS A 37 -9.57 19.31 -8.88
N VAL A 38 -8.81 18.42 -8.25
CA VAL A 38 -9.10 17.86 -6.92
C VAL A 38 -7.90 18.07 -6.01
N ASP A 39 -8.15 18.56 -4.80
CA ASP A 39 -7.12 18.73 -3.77
C ASP A 39 -6.99 17.47 -2.92
N ILE A 40 -5.77 17.00 -2.76
CA ILE A 40 -5.44 15.79 -2.01
C ILE A 40 -4.32 16.01 -1.00
N LYS A 41 -4.29 15.13 0.00
CA LYS A 41 -3.25 15.11 1.03
C LYS A 41 -1.91 14.65 0.46
N SER A 42 -0.82 15.17 1.05
CA SER A 42 0.56 14.88 0.63
C SER A 42 0.88 13.38 0.61
N ASN A 43 0.30 12.60 1.53
CA ASN A 43 0.54 11.15 1.59
C ASN A 43 -0.03 10.43 0.36
N LEU A 44 -1.30 10.72 -0.01
CA LEU A 44 -1.91 10.15 -1.20
C LEU A 44 -1.18 10.61 -2.47
N TYR A 45 -0.84 11.91 -2.55
CA TYR A 45 -0.08 12.44 -3.69
C TYR A 45 1.23 11.68 -3.89
N SER A 46 1.97 11.45 -2.80
CA SER A 46 3.25 10.73 -2.83
C SER A 46 3.08 9.26 -3.26
N ALA A 47 2.04 8.59 -2.77
CA ALA A 47 1.70 7.23 -3.17
C ALA A 47 1.38 7.15 -4.67
N LEU A 48 0.49 8.01 -5.16
CA LEU A 48 0.07 8.03 -6.57
C LEU A 48 1.24 8.38 -7.50
N ARG A 49 2.10 9.32 -7.12
CA ARG A 49 3.32 9.64 -7.89
C ARG A 49 4.28 8.45 -7.98
N ARG A 50 4.41 7.67 -6.91
CA ARG A 50 5.26 6.46 -6.91
C ARG A 50 4.66 5.36 -7.79
N ILE A 51 3.35 5.17 -7.73
CA ILE A 51 2.62 4.20 -8.56
C ILE A 51 2.76 4.58 -10.04
N GLN A 52 2.51 5.85 -10.38
CA GLN A 52 2.63 6.34 -11.75
C GLN A 52 4.04 6.20 -12.32
N SER A 53 5.09 6.23 -11.49
CA SER A 53 6.46 6.00 -11.98
C SER A 53 6.80 4.53 -12.23
N GLN A 54 5.97 3.59 -11.78
CA GLN A 54 6.20 2.15 -11.94
C GLN A 54 5.24 1.50 -12.94
N PHE A 55 4.06 2.08 -13.15
CA PHE A 55 3.01 1.52 -13.99
C PHE A 55 2.59 2.54 -15.05
N THR A 56 2.54 2.10 -16.30
CA THR A 56 1.90 2.82 -17.40
C THR A 56 0.48 2.29 -17.54
N ASP A 57 -0.53 3.18 -17.54
CA ASP A 57 -1.95 2.87 -17.69
C ASP A 57 -2.51 1.86 -16.66
N LEU A 58 -2.55 2.27 -15.38
CA LEU A 58 -3.08 1.47 -14.29
C LEU A 58 -4.51 1.88 -13.90
N GLU A 59 -5.43 0.92 -13.95
CA GLU A 59 -6.74 1.04 -13.30
C GLU A 59 -6.58 0.89 -11.78
N LEU A 60 -6.78 1.98 -11.05
CA LEU A 60 -6.53 2.06 -9.62
C LEU A 60 -7.77 2.57 -8.89
N TRP A 61 -8.20 1.85 -7.87
CA TRP A 61 -9.18 2.29 -6.89
C TRP A 61 -8.47 2.84 -5.66
N CYS A 62 -8.85 4.04 -5.21
CA CYS A 62 -8.53 4.53 -3.88
C CYS A 62 -9.72 5.30 -3.30
N ASP A 63 -10.00 5.06 -2.02
CA ASP A 63 -11.16 5.58 -1.30
C ASP A 63 -11.36 7.10 -1.46
N ALA A 64 -10.31 7.90 -1.32
CA ALA A 64 -10.40 9.36 -1.38
C ALA A 64 -10.70 9.95 -2.76
N LEU A 65 -10.56 9.19 -3.85
CA LEU A 65 -10.85 9.66 -5.21
C LEU A 65 -12.02 8.92 -5.86
N CYS A 66 -12.24 7.66 -5.49
CA CYS A 66 -13.25 6.81 -6.11
C CYS A 66 -14.57 6.75 -5.34
N MET A 67 -14.65 7.35 -4.15
CA MET A 67 -15.88 7.45 -3.36
C MET A 67 -16.20 8.92 -3.10
N ASN A 68 -17.48 9.28 -3.11
CA ASN A 68 -17.90 10.60 -2.69
C ASN A 68 -17.75 10.73 -1.17
N GLN A 69 -16.78 11.55 -0.73
CA GLN A 69 -16.49 11.72 0.69
C GLN A 69 -17.46 12.66 1.41
N ASP A 70 -18.21 13.46 0.65
CA ASP A 70 -19.14 14.47 1.17
C ASP A 70 -20.56 13.93 1.36
N ASP A 71 -20.87 12.77 0.77
CA ASP A 71 -22.13 12.05 0.97
C ASP A 71 -21.96 10.96 2.04
N SER A 72 -22.52 11.20 3.22
CA SER A 72 -22.43 10.27 4.36
C SER A 72 -23.19 8.96 4.11
N GLU A 73 -24.28 8.98 3.35
CA GLU A 73 -25.02 7.76 3.02
C GLU A 73 -24.24 6.91 2.00
N GLU A 74 -23.70 7.52 0.96
CA GLU A 74 -22.81 6.84 0.00
C GLU A 74 -21.61 6.27 0.72
N LYS A 75 -20.94 7.08 1.54
CA LYS A 75 -19.78 6.64 2.31
C LYS A 75 -20.08 5.42 3.16
N ASN A 76 -21.21 5.40 3.87
CA ASN A 76 -21.60 4.23 4.67
C ASN A 76 -21.82 2.99 3.80
N ARG A 77 -22.45 3.13 2.63
CA ARG A 77 -22.61 2.03 1.67
C ARG A 77 -21.26 1.54 1.15
N GLU A 78 -20.36 2.45 0.78
CA GLU A 78 -19.05 2.08 0.23
C GLU A 78 -18.13 1.46 1.29
N VAL A 79 -18.21 1.92 2.55
CA VAL A 79 -17.48 1.29 3.67
C VAL A 79 -17.89 -0.17 3.85
N LEU A 80 -19.19 -0.48 3.74
CA LEU A 80 -19.67 -1.86 3.79
C LEU A 80 -19.16 -2.71 2.60
N ARG A 81 -18.85 -2.08 1.47
CA ARG A 81 -18.33 -2.75 0.26
C ARG A 81 -16.81 -2.87 0.23
N MET A 82 -16.07 -2.24 1.16
CA MET A 82 -14.60 -2.25 1.14
C MET A 82 -14.03 -3.67 1.11
N GLY A 83 -14.60 -4.61 1.87
CA GLY A 83 -14.17 -6.00 1.88
C GLY A 83 -14.27 -6.66 0.50
N ASP A 84 -15.37 -6.42 -0.21
CA ASP A 84 -15.59 -6.94 -1.56
C ASP A 84 -14.68 -6.28 -2.60
N ILE A 85 -14.44 -4.96 -2.48
CA ILE A 85 -13.54 -4.21 -3.35
C ILE A 85 -12.11 -4.76 -3.22
N TYR A 86 -11.59 -4.86 -2.00
CA TYR A 86 -10.23 -5.39 -1.78
C TYR A 86 -10.11 -6.86 -2.19
N ARG A 87 -11.15 -7.67 -1.97
CA ARG A 87 -11.17 -9.08 -2.41
C ARG A 87 -11.21 -9.23 -3.93
N SER A 88 -11.89 -8.31 -4.62
CA SER A 88 -12.06 -8.35 -6.08
C SER A 88 -10.89 -7.69 -6.83
N ALA A 89 -10.04 -6.94 -6.15
CA ALA A 89 -8.87 -6.30 -6.75
C ALA A 89 -7.88 -7.36 -7.27
N GLU A 90 -7.33 -7.15 -8.47
CA GLU A 90 -6.29 -8.02 -9.03
C GLU A 90 -5.05 -8.00 -8.13
N ARG A 91 -4.72 -6.83 -7.58
CA ARG A 91 -3.70 -6.65 -6.56
C ARG A 91 -4.08 -5.54 -5.60
N VAL A 92 -3.64 -5.68 -4.36
CA VAL A 92 -3.66 -4.60 -3.37
C VAL A 92 -2.25 -4.01 -3.27
N VAL A 93 -2.13 -2.72 -3.60
CA VAL A 93 -0.90 -1.94 -3.45
C VAL A 93 -0.90 -1.32 -2.06
N ILE A 94 0.02 -1.78 -1.21
CA ILE A 94 0.17 -1.26 0.15
C ILE A 94 1.19 -0.11 0.13
N TRP A 95 0.75 1.07 0.52
CA TRP A 95 1.61 2.24 0.71
C TRP A 95 1.97 2.42 2.17
N LEU A 96 3.22 2.08 2.51
CA LEU A 96 3.77 2.24 3.85
C LEU A 96 4.32 3.64 4.12
N GLY A 97 4.16 4.61 3.22
CA GLY A 97 4.79 5.93 3.33
C GLY A 97 6.10 6.04 2.55
N LYS A 98 6.69 7.23 2.57
CA LYS A 98 7.98 7.49 1.91
C LYS A 98 9.11 6.67 2.53
N GLU A 99 10.22 6.63 1.82
CA GLU A 99 11.46 6.05 2.34
C GLU A 99 11.91 6.86 3.56
N GLU A 100 12.09 6.16 4.69
CA GLU A 100 12.46 6.77 5.97
C GLU A 100 12.99 5.71 6.93
N GLN A 101 13.78 6.10 7.94
CA GLN A 101 14.32 5.25 9.00
C GLN A 101 14.90 3.91 8.51
N LYS A 102 15.69 3.94 7.42
CA LYS A 102 16.31 2.76 6.81
C LYS A 102 15.29 1.73 6.28
N SER A 103 14.14 2.20 5.80
CA SER A 103 13.12 1.33 5.20
C SER A 103 13.62 0.53 4.00
N ASP A 104 14.62 1.03 3.28
CA ASP A 104 15.34 0.31 2.23
C ASP A 104 16.02 -0.96 2.77
N LEU A 105 16.71 -0.84 3.92
CA LEU A 105 17.32 -1.96 4.63
C LEU A 105 16.25 -2.95 5.12
N ALA A 106 15.15 -2.44 5.69
CA ALA A 106 14.03 -3.28 6.13
C ALA A 106 13.43 -4.08 4.96
N MET A 107 13.13 -3.42 3.84
CA MET A 107 12.59 -4.06 2.64
C MET A 107 13.57 -5.06 2.01
N SER A 108 14.87 -4.77 2.05
CA SER A 108 15.92 -5.72 1.64
C SER A 108 15.94 -6.96 2.52
N ASN A 109 15.82 -6.80 3.83
CA ASN A 109 15.79 -7.91 4.78
C ASN A 109 14.49 -8.74 4.67
N ILE A 110 13.33 -8.12 4.47
CA ILE A 110 12.07 -8.86 4.20
C ILE A 110 12.24 -9.81 3.02
N ARG A 111 12.83 -9.34 1.91
CA ARG A 111 13.07 -10.20 0.74
C ARG A 111 14.00 -11.37 1.05
N LYS A 112 15.07 -11.13 1.80
CA LYS A 112 16.03 -12.17 2.23
C LYS A 112 15.38 -13.18 3.17
N TRP A 113 14.64 -12.70 4.17
CA TRP A 113 14.03 -13.53 5.22
C TRP A 113 12.81 -14.31 4.73
N GLY A 114 12.03 -13.75 3.79
CA GLY A 114 10.95 -14.49 3.13
C GLY A 114 11.46 -15.73 2.39
N GLY A 115 12.60 -15.60 1.69
CA GLY A 115 13.28 -16.73 1.07
C GLY A 115 13.82 -17.75 2.09
N PHE A 116 14.23 -17.28 3.27
CA PHE A 116 14.70 -18.11 4.38
C PHE A 116 13.57 -18.96 4.99
N TYR A 117 12.39 -18.40 5.28
CA TYR A 117 11.26 -19.16 5.83
C TYR A 117 10.87 -20.34 4.93
N HIS A 118 10.82 -20.11 3.61
CA HIS A 118 10.55 -21.15 2.63
C HIS A 118 11.65 -22.24 2.58
N SER A 119 12.91 -21.83 2.78
CA SER A 119 14.06 -22.74 2.76
C SER A 119 14.17 -23.57 4.04
N LEU A 120 13.95 -22.97 5.21
CA LEU A 120 13.92 -23.67 6.50
C LEU A 120 12.84 -24.73 6.56
N ARG A 121 11.65 -24.44 6.02
CA ARG A 121 10.57 -25.42 5.93
C ARG A 121 10.99 -26.67 5.14
N LYS A 122 11.92 -26.55 4.20
CA LYS A 122 12.43 -27.67 3.39
C LYS A 122 13.68 -28.32 3.96
N GLN A 123 14.59 -27.56 4.56
CA GLN A 123 15.86 -28.06 5.12
C GLN A 123 16.29 -27.27 6.37
N PRO A 124 16.16 -27.87 7.58
CA PRO A 124 16.50 -27.20 8.85
C PRO A 124 17.99 -26.85 9.02
N SER A 125 18.91 -27.58 8.38
CA SER A 125 20.36 -27.36 8.47
C SER A 125 20.83 -26.06 7.80
N ALA A 126 19.96 -25.36 7.07
CA ALA A 126 20.29 -24.10 6.42
C ALA A 126 20.64 -22.98 7.42
N LEU A 127 20.22 -23.08 8.69
CA LEU A 127 20.51 -22.10 9.76
C LEU A 127 22.00 -21.75 9.93
N LEU A 128 22.91 -22.65 9.53
CA LEU A 128 24.34 -22.52 9.77
C LEU A 128 25.11 -21.79 8.64
N GLN A 129 24.46 -21.37 7.54
CA GLN A 129 25.22 -20.70 6.46
C GLN A 129 25.51 -19.21 6.75
N PRO A 130 26.66 -18.67 6.32
CA PRO A 130 27.06 -17.27 6.56
C PRO A 130 26.09 -16.23 5.99
N ARG A 131 25.27 -16.62 5.01
CA ARG A 131 24.24 -15.80 4.37
C ARG A 131 23.15 -15.33 5.35
N PHE A 132 23.11 -15.92 6.56
CA PHE A 132 22.09 -15.71 7.58
C PHE A 132 22.51 -14.78 8.72
N GLY A 133 23.71 -14.17 8.66
CA GLY A 133 24.19 -13.24 9.69
C GLY A 133 23.31 -12.01 9.93
N SER A 134 22.52 -11.58 8.92
CA SER A 134 21.61 -10.43 9.09
C SER A 134 20.37 -10.73 9.96
N LEU A 135 20.03 -12.00 10.21
CA LEU A 135 19.00 -12.36 11.20
C LEU A 135 19.41 -12.03 12.63
N PHE A 136 20.71 -11.82 12.86
CA PHE A 136 21.26 -11.45 14.16
C PHE A 136 21.84 -10.03 14.16
N ASP A 137 21.66 -9.27 13.07
CA ASP A 137 22.10 -7.88 12.95
C ASP A 137 21.10 -6.95 13.67
N PRO A 138 21.51 -6.24 14.75
CA PRO A 138 20.65 -5.29 15.44
C PRO A 138 20.15 -4.15 14.55
N ALA A 139 20.92 -3.74 13.54
CA ALA A 139 20.50 -2.71 12.60
C ALA A 139 19.37 -3.20 11.69
N ALA A 140 19.42 -4.46 11.27
CA ALA A 140 18.34 -5.10 10.51
C ALA A 140 17.05 -5.16 11.33
N TRP A 141 17.12 -5.62 12.58
CA TRP A 141 15.96 -5.67 13.47
C TRP A 141 15.38 -4.29 13.79
N ASN A 142 16.23 -3.28 14.01
CA ASN A 142 15.75 -1.92 14.23
C ASN A 142 15.04 -1.35 12.99
N ALA A 143 15.55 -1.58 11.78
CA ALA A 143 14.89 -1.17 10.56
C ALA A 143 13.52 -1.85 10.38
N MET A 144 13.43 -3.15 10.71
CA MET A 144 12.16 -3.89 10.71
C MET A 144 11.17 -3.32 11.74
N ARG A 145 11.63 -3.03 12.96
CA ARG A 145 10.80 -2.43 14.01
C ARG A 145 10.21 -1.10 13.55
N TYR A 146 11.03 -0.18 13.02
CA TYR A 146 10.53 1.09 12.49
C TYR A 146 9.54 0.91 11.35
N LEU A 147 9.74 -0.09 10.48
CA LEU A 147 8.80 -0.39 9.39
C LEU A 147 7.44 -0.88 9.92
N PHE A 148 7.44 -1.74 10.95
CA PHE A 148 6.22 -2.29 11.57
C PHE A 148 5.52 -1.32 12.53
N GLU A 149 6.22 -0.30 13.01
CA GLU A 149 5.62 0.80 13.80
C GLU A 149 4.91 1.85 12.95
N ARG A 150 4.98 1.74 11.61
CA ARG A 150 4.29 2.68 10.73
C ARG A 150 2.77 2.59 10.91
N LEU A 151 2.11 3.75 10.89
CA LEU A 151 0.67 3.90 11.13
C LEU A 151 -0.21 2.97 10.29
N TRP A 152 0.26 2.57 9.10
CA TRP A 152 -0.48 1.65 8.23
C TRP A 152 -0.85 0.34 8.93
N TRP A 153 0.04 -0.22 9.77
CA TRP A 153 -0.18 -1.52 10.44
C TRP A 153 -1.27 -1.49 11.51
N PHE A 154 -1.62 -0.31 12.02
CA PHE A 154 -2.63 -0.13 13.06
C PHE A 154 -3.99 0.28 12.50
N ARG A 155 -4.13 0.31 11.18
CA ARG A 155 -5.41 0.59 10.52
C ARG A 155 -6.30 -0.64 10.62
N ILE A 156 -7.54 -0.42 11.04
CA ILE A 156 -8.61 -1.44 10.97
C ILE A 156 -9.25 -1.31 9.59
N TRP A 157 -8.76 -2.06 8.60
CA TRP A 157 -9.47 -2.35 7.33
C TRP A 157 -8.95 -3.68 6.73
N ILE A 158 -9.02 -4.76 7.53
CA ILE A 158 -8.88 -6.17 7.11
C ILE A 158 -10.15 -6.90 7.59
#